data_AF-A0A0F9NUP8-F1
#
_entry.id   AF-A0A0F9NUP8-F1
#
_cell.length_a   1.000
_cell.length_b   1.000
_cell.length_c   1.000
_cell.angle_alpha   90.00
_cell.angle_beta   90.00
_cell.angle_gamma   90.00
#
_symmetry.space_group_name_H-M   'P 1'
#
loop_
_entity.id
_entity.type
_entity.pdbx_description
1 polymer ?
#
loop_
_entity_poly.entity_id
_entity_poly.type
_entity_poly.pdbx_seq_one_letter_code
_entity_poly.pdbx_strand_id
1 'polypeptide(L)'
;SFSIRLLIFPKRKKLIEKLRKVEKNLKKTEKRYEEAYNRATFYKDLFTHDISSIIQNISMSFSLLESNRKNQEKINSKKSEDYINIISSQLSRGKSLISNIRKLAEIDKDEVGLKSTNLLEYLSNAINFVKESIPQKHIEIKVETVEKQIITKTNELLAIYLKIS
;
A
#
# COMPACT_ATOMS: atom_id res chain seq x y z
N SER A 1 11.06 54.43 -36.99
CA SER A 1 9.85 53.63 -36.66
C SER A 1 10.00 52.15 -37.06
N PHE A 2 10.48 51.82 -38.26
CA PHE A 2 10.62 50.43 -38.75
C PHE A 2 11.76 49.61 -38.08
N SER A 3 12.92 50.22 -37.85
CA SER A 3 14.12 49.55 -37.31
C SER A 3 13.98 49.11 -35.85
N ILE A 4 13.22 49.85 -35.05
CA ILE A 4 12.94 49.54 -33.64
C ILE A 4 11.99 48.32 -33.53
N ARG A 5 11.00 48.21 -34.43
CA ARG A 5 10.10 47.03 -34.51
C ARG A 5 10.86 45.74 -34.80
N LEU A 6 11.84 45.78 -35.71
CA LEU A 6 12.69 44.64 -36.08
C LEU A 6 13.56 44.15 -34.92
N LEU A 7 13.99 45.04 -34.02
CA LEU A 7 14.75 44.69 -32.81
C LEU A 7 13.87 44.16 -31.67
N ILE A 8 12.62 44.63 -31.55
CA ILE A 8 11.70 44.26 -30.47
C ILE A 8 11.00 42.91 -30.72
N PHE A 9 10.62 42.63 -31.98
CA PHE A 9 9.91 41.39 -32.34
C PHE A 9 10.63 40.09 -31.92
N PRO A 10 11.93 39.88 -32.20
CA PRO A 10 12.64 38.67 -31.80
C PRO A 10 12.78 38.57 -30.27
N LYS A 11 12.97 39.70 -29.56
CA LYS A 11 13.00 39.73 -28.09
C LYS A 11 11.64 39.30 -27.50
N ARG A 12 10.53 39.79 -28.06
CA ARG A 12 9.17 39.42 -27.63
C ARG A 12 8.87 37.95 -27.90
N LYS A 13 9.25 37.42 -29.07
CA LYS A 13 9.10 35.99 -29.40
C LYS A 13 9.86 35.10 -28.41
N LYS A 14 11.12 35.44 -28.11
CA LYS A 14 11.95 34.73 -27.13
C LYS A 14 11.38 34.81 -25.72
N LEU A 15 10.77 35.93 -25.34
CA LEU A 15 10.08 36.09 -24.05
C LEU A 15 8.85 35.18 -23.94
N ILE A 16 8.01 35.14 -24.99
CA ILE A 16 6.82 34.27 -25.03
C ILE A 16 7.22 32.80 -24.95
N GLU A 17 8.29 32.39 -25.65
CA GLU A 17 8.81 31.03 -25.59
C GLU A 17 9.32 30.66 -24.20
N LYS A 18 10.06 31.57 -23.53
CA LYS A 18 10.47 31.40 -22.13
C LYS A 18 9.26 31.26 -21.20
N LEU A 19 8.25 32.10 -21.35
CA LEU A 19 7.01 32.04 -20.55
C LEU A 19 6.29 30.71 -20.72
N ARG A 20 6.15 30.22 -21.96
CA ARG A 20 5.54 28.90 -22.23
C ARG A 20 6.33 27.76 -21.59
N LYS A 21 7.66 27.82 -21.60
CA LYS A 21 8.51 26.80 -20.96
C LYS A 21 8.36 26.83 -19.44
N VAL A 22 8.32 28.02 -18.84
CA VAL A 22 8.09 28.20 -17.40
C VAL A 22 6.71 27.66 -17.02
N GLU A 23 5.65 28.01 -17.76
CA GLU A 23 4.29 27.53 -17.50
C GLU A 23 4.20 25.99 -17.59
N LYS A 24 4.81 25.39 -18.61
CA LYS A 24 4.85 23.92 -18.76
C LYS A 24 5.58 23.25 -17.60
N ASN A 25 6.70 23.83 -17.17
CA ASN A 25 7.47 23.32 -16.03
C ASN A 25 6.70 23.49 -14.72
N LEU A 26 5.98 24.60 -14.55
CA LEU A 26 5.14 24.86 -13.39
C LEU A 26 4.03 23.80 -13.30
N LYS A 27 3.26 23.60 -14.37
CA LYS A 27 2.23 22.56 -14.44
C LYS A 27 2.76 21.16 -14.15
N LYS A 28 3.95 20.82 -14.68
CA LYS A 28 4.60 19.53 -14.39
C LYS A 28 4.97 19.41 -12.92
N THR A 29 5.43 20.49 -12.31
CA THR A 29 5.85 20.52 -10.91
C THR A 29 4.65 20.45 -9.97
N GLU A 30 3.60 21.23 -10.24
CA GLU A 30 2.31 21.18 -9.52
C GLU A 30 1.73 19.77 -9.53
N LYS A 31 1.67 19.12 -10.70
CA LYS A 31 1.19 17.73 -10.81
C LYS A 31 2.02 16.76 -9.96
N ARG A 32 3.36 16.90 -9.98
CA ARG A 32 4.23 16.05 -9.14
C ARG A 32 4.01 16.27 -7.65
N TYR A 33 3.77 17.52 -7.24
CA TYR A 33 3.45 17.85 -5.85
C TYR A 33 2.10 17.27 -5.43
N GLU A 34 1.08 17.43 -6.27
CA GLU A 34 -0.25 16.86 -6.05
C GLU A 34 -0.19 15.33 -5.91
N GLU A 35 0.51 14.65 -6.82
CA GLU A 35 0.71 13.20 -6.75
C GLU A 35 1.45 12.78 -5.47
N ALA A 36 2.50 13.51 -5.08
CA ALA A 36 3.25 13.23 -3.85
C ALA A 36 2.39 13.45 -2.59
N TYR A 37 1.58 14.51 -2.58
CA TYR A 37 0.66 14.82 -1.51
C TYR A 37 -0.43 13.76 -1.36
N ASN A 38 -1.03 13.34 -2.48
CA ASN A 38 -2.06 12.30 -2.50
C ASN A 38 -1.51 10.97 -2.00
N ARG A 39 -0.29 10.59 -2.41
CA ARG A 39 0.41 9.39 -1.88
C ARG A 39 0.64 9.47 -0.38
N ALA A 40 1.18 10.59 0.10
CA ALA A 40 1.43 10.78 1.53
C ALA A 40 0.14 10.70 2.35
N THR A 41 -0.95 11.29 1.83
CA THR A 41 -2.27 11.24 2.45
C THR A 41 -2.81 9.82 2.49
N PHE A 42 -2.75 9.09 1.37
CA PHE A 42 -3.16 7.68 1.29
C PHE A 42 -2.43 6.80 2.32
N TYR A 43 -1.10 6.90 2.42
CA TYR A 43 -0.34 6.13 3.41
C TYR A 43 -0.67 6.53 4.85
N LYS A 44 -0.87 7.83 5.11
CA LYS A 44 -1.27 8.33 6.44
C LYS A 44 -2.62 7.73 6.84
N ASP A 45 -3.58 7.71 5.92
CA ASP A 45 -4.93 7.22 6.19
C ASP A 45 -4.93 5.71 6.41
N LEU A 46 -4.24 4.95 5.54
CA LEU A 46 -4.07 3.51 5.70
C LEU A 46 -3.38 3.17 7.04
N PHE A 47 -2.29 3.87 7.36
CA PHE A 47 -1.57 3.66 8.60
C PHE A 47 -2.45 3.95 9.82
N THR A 48 -3.11 5.11 9.84
CA THR A 48 -3.89 5.55 11.01
C THR A 48 -5.08 4.62 11.23
N HIS A 49 -5.86 4.33 10.19
CA HIS A 49 -7.04 3.47 10.30
C HIS A 49 -6.68 2.05 10.78
N ASP A 50 -5.71 1.40 10.12
CA ASP A 50 -5.42 -0.01 10.39
C ASP A 50 -4.64 -0.18 11.71
N ILE A 51 -3.70 0.72 12.03
CA ILE A 51 -3.01 0.69 13.33
C ILE A 51 -3.99 0.95 14.47
N SER A 52 -4.89 1.92 14.34
CA SER A 52 -5.90 2.17 15.37
C SER A 52 -6.75 0.93 15.61
N SER A 53 -7.18 0.25 14.55
CA SER A 53 -7.96 -0.99 14.64
C SER A 53 -7.19 -2.11 15.36
N ILE A 54 -5.91 -2.28 15.03
CA ILE A 54 -5.01 -3.26 15.66
C ILE A 54 -4.85 -2.96 17.17
N ILE A 55 -4.58 -1.70 17.52
CA ILE A 55 -4.37 -1.27 18.90
C ILE A 55 -5.65 -1.44 19.73
N GLN A 56 -6.81 -1.12 19.15
CA GLN A 56 -8.10 -1.30 19.81
C GLN A 56 -8.36 -2.78 20.14
N ASN A 57 -8.12 -3.69 19.18
CA ASN A 57 -8.29 -5.12 19.41
C ASN A 57 -7.34 -5.68 20.48
N ILE A 58 -6.08 -5.22 20.48
CA ILE A 58 -5.11 -5.56 21.53
C ILE A 58 -5.59 -5.05 22.89
N SER A 59 -6.00 -3.78 22.97
CA SER A 59 -6.47 -3.14 24.21
C SER A 59 -7.70 -3.82 24.79
N MET A 60 -8.65 -4.19 23.93
CA MET A 60 -9.86 -4.90 24.33
C MET A 60 -9.53 -6.30 24.88
N SER A 61 -8.71 -7.06 24.15
CA SER A 61 -8.29 -8.41 24.57
C SER A 61 -7.51 -8.36 25.89
N PHE A 62 -6.65 -7.35 26.07
CA PHE A 62 -5.92 -7.13 27.31
C PHE A 62 -6.85 -6.74 28.48
N SER A 63 -7.84 -5.88 28.24
CA SER A 63 -8.83 -5.50 29.26
C SER A 63 -9.68 -6.69 29.71
N LEU A 64 -10.00 -7.62 28.80
CA LEU A 64 -10.71 -8.85 29.11
C LEU A 64 -9.83 -9.81 29.94
N LEU A 65 -8.54 -9.92 29.62
CA LEU A 65 -7.57 -10.67 30.44
C LEU A 65 -7.48 -10.11 31.86
N GLU A 66 -7.38 -8.78 31.99
CA GLU A 66 -7.34 -8.12 33.30
C GLU A 66 -8.63 -8.36 34.11
N SER A 67 -9.79 -8.25 33.46
CA SER A 67 -11.10 -8.40 34.11
C SER A 67 -11.30 -9.84 34.62
N ASN A 68 -10.93 -10.84 33.81
CA ASN A 68 -10.95 -12.24 34.21
C ASN A 68 -10.04 -12.52 35.40
N ARG A 69 -8.87 -11.86 35.48
CA ARG A 69 -7.96 -11.98 36.62
C ARG A 69 -8.54 -11.37 37.90
N LYS A 70 -9.19 -10.21 37.81
CA LYS A 70 -9.72 -9.46 38.97
C LYS A 70 -10.97 -10.14 39.58
N ASN A 71 -11.81 -10.78 38.77
CA ASN A 71 -13.10 -11.32 39.22
C ASN A 71 -13.02 -12.70 39.90
N GLN A 72 -11.84 -13.30 40.09
CA GLN A 72 -11.65 -14.65 40.68
C GLN A 72 -12.51 -15.77 40.06
N GLU A 73 -13.14 -15.54 38.90
CA GLU A 73 -13.66 -16.62 38.08
C GLU A 73 -12.49 -17.58 37.86
N LYS A 74 -12.65 -18.87 38.20
CA LYS A 74 -11.66 -19.92 37.93
C LYS A 74 -11.09 -19.63 36.56
N ILE A 75 -9.82 -19.19 36.51
CA ILE A 75 -9.19 -18.70 35.29
C ILE A 75 -9.44 -19.77 34.25
N ASN A 76 -10.36 -19.49 33.32
CA ASN A 76 -10.64 -20.41 32.25
C ASN A 76 -9.43 -20.27 31.33
N SER A 77 -8.43 -21.11 31.56
CA SER A 77 -7.12 -21.06 30.89
C SER A 77 -7.29 -20.94 29.38
N LYS A 78 -8.32 -21.59 28.84
CA LYS A 78 -8.68 -21.53 27.43
C LYS A 78 -9.12 -20.14 26.96
N LYS A 79 -9.97 -19.43 27.71
CA LYS A 79 -10.37 -18.05 27.35
C LYS A 79 -9.20 -17.08 27.41
N SER A 80 -8.33 -17.24 28.41
CA SER A 80 -7.11 -16.42 28.52
C SER A 80 -6.16 -16.67 27.35
N GLU A 81 -6.00 -17.93 26.95
CA GLU A 81 -5.22 -18.32 25.79
C GLU A 81 -5.80 -17.78 24.49
N ASP A 82 -7.12 -17.77 24.33
CA ASP A 82 -7.81 -17.16 23.17
C ASP A 82 -7.48 -15.65 23.05
N TYR A 83 -7.52 -14.90 24.16
CA TYR A 83 -7.17 -13.48 24.14
C TYR A 83 -5.68 -13.24 23.83
N ILE A 84 -4.78 -14.07 24.36
CA ILE A 84 -3.35 -14.03 24.03
C ILE A 84 -3.12 -14.31 22.54
N ASN A 85 -3.87 -15.26 21.97
CA ASN A 85 -3.83 -15.59 20.55
C ASN A 85 -4.33 -14.42 19.68
N ILE A 86 -5.41 -13.74 20.10
CA ILE A 86 -5.89 -12.53 19.42
C ILE A 86 -4.81 -11.45 19.44
N ILE A 87 -4.21 -11.16 20.60
CA ILE A 87 -3.13 -10.17 20.73
C ILE A 87 -1.96 -10.52 19.80
N SER A 88 -1.52 -11.78 19.81
CA SER A 88 -0.40 -12.26 18.98
C SER A 88 -0.70 -12.12 17.47
N SER A 89 -1.92 -12.45 17.06
CA SER A 89 -2.39 -12.27 15.68
C SER A 89 -2.40 -10.80 15.27
N GLN A 90 -2.91 -9.91 16.13
CA GLN A 90 -2.93 -8.47 15.86
C GLN A 90 -1.52 -7.88 15.78
N LEU A 91 -0.58 -8.33 16.62
CA LEU A 91 0.83 -7.93 16.54
C LEU A 91 1.47 -8.39 15.22
N SER A 92 1.19 -9.62 14.78
CA SER A 92 1.65 -10.14 13.48
C SER A 92 1.09 -9.29 12.33
N ARG A 93 -0.21 -8.99 12.36
CA ARG A 93 -0.87 -8.12 11.38
C ARG A 93 -0.25 -6.72 11.33
N GLY A 94 0.07 -6.15 12.50
CA GLY A 94 0.76 -4.85 12.59
C GLY A 94 2.15 -4.86 11.96
N LYS A 95 2.94 -5.92 12.18
CA LYS A 95 4.25 -6.10 11.53
C LYS A 95 4.10 -6.16 10.00
N SER A 96 3.13 -6.92 9.50
CA SER A 96 2.85 -7.04 8.07
C SER A 96 2.41 -5.71 7.45
N LEU A 97 1.53 -4.96 8.12
CA LEU A 97 1.09 -3.63 7.68
C LEU A 97 2.28 -2.66 7.55
N ILE A 98 3.13 -2.57 8.58
CA ILE A 98 4.32 -1.71 8.57
C ILE A 98 5.25 -2.10 7.42
N SER A 99 5.47 -3.41 7.21
CA SER A 99 6.30 -3.90 6.11
C SER A 99 5.72 -3.51 4.74
N ASN A 100 4.42 -3.67 4.56
CA ASN A 100 3.74 -3.34 3.31
C ASN A 100 3.79 -1.84 3.00
N ILE A 101 3.53 -0.98 3.99
CA ILE A 101 3.62 0.48 3.82
C ILE A 101 5.05 0.90 3.45
N ARG A 102 6.07 0.32 4.09
CA ARG A 102 7.47 0.60 3.74
C ARG A 102 7.79 0.20 2.30
N LYS A 103 7.39 -1.01 1.88
CA LYS A 103 7.59 -1.49 0.51
C LYS A 103 6.89 -0.61 -0.53
N LEU A 104 5.65 -0.20 -0.27
CA LEU A 104 4.91 0.72 -1.13
C LEU A 104 5.65 2.06 -1.27
N ALA A 105 6.13 2.62 -0.17
CA ALA A 105 6.86 3.88 -0.16
C ALA A 105 8.25 3.81 -0.82
N GLU A 106 8.89 2.63 -0.84
CA GLU A 106 10.16 2.38 -1.53
C GLU A 106 9.95 2.25 -3.05
N ILE A 107 8.97 1.46 -3.47
CA ILE A 107 8.65 1.27 -4.89
C ILE A 107 8.24 2.60 -5.55
N ASP A 108 7.54 3.48 -4.85
CA ASP A 108 7.14 4.78 -5.41
C ASP A 108 8.31 5.79 -5.56
N LYS A 109 9.50 5.49 -5.03
CA LYS A 109 10.70 6.36 -5.15
C LYS A 109 11.58 6.02 -6.36
N ASP A 110 11.58 4.76 -6.79
CA ASP A 110 12.44 4.28 -7.88
C ASP A 110 11.62 4.06 -9.16
N GLU A 111 12.23 4.27 -10.33
CA GLU A 111 11.74 3.65 -11.56
C GLU A 111 11.88 2.13 -11.40
N VAL A 112 10.91 1.47 -10.77
CA VAL A 112 10.99 0.03 -10.52
C VAL A 112 11.05 -0.68 -11.85
N GLY A 113 12.22 -1.25 -12.14
CA GLY A 113 12.48 -1.98 -13.37
C GLY A 113 11.41 -3.05 -13.56
N LEU A 114 10.71 -3.00 -14.68
CA LEU A 114 9.74 -4.03 -15.05
C LEU A 114 10.49 -5.35 -15.25
N LYS A 115 10.19 -6.35 -14.43
CA LYS A 115 10.73 -7.70 -14.58
C LYS A 115 9.73 -8.54 -15.37
N SER A 116 10.26 -9.48 -16.14
CA SER A 116 9.46 -10.51 -16.78
C SER A 116 9.00 -11.49 -15.71
N THR A 117 7.68 -11.62 -15.52
CA THR A 117 7.10 -12.32 -14.38
C THR A 117 5.93 -13.18 -14.81
N ASN A 118 5.83 -14.40 -14.26
CA ASN A 118 4.70 -15.29 -14.49
C ASN A 118 3.56 -14.96 -13.52
N LEU A 119 2.44 -14.46 -14.05
CA LEU A 119 1.28 -14.07 -13.25
C LEU A 119 0.64 -15.24 -12.51
N LEU A 120 0.70 -16.46 -13.07
CA LEU A 120 0.12 -17.63 -12.43
C LEU A 120 0.85 -17.99 -11.13
N GLU A 121 2.16 -17.74 -11.06
CA GLU A 121 2.94 -17.96 -9.84
C GLU A 121 2.55 -16.98 -8.73
N TYR A 122 2.36 -15.70 -9.09
CA TYR A 122 1.86 -14.67 -8.16
C TYR A 122 0.46 -15.00 -7.66
N LEU A 123 -0.42 -15.44 -8.55
CA LEU A 123 -1.78 -15.85 -8.20
C LEU A 123 -1.76 -17.06 -7.27
N SER A 124 -0.95 -18.08 -7.55
CA SER A 124 -0.77 -19.23 -6.65
C SER A 124 -0.28 -18.82 -5.26
N ASN A 125 0.68 -17.91 -5.19
CA ASN A 125 1.18 -17.39 -3.91
C ASN A 125 0.10 -16.62 -3.12
N ALA A 126 -0.74 -15.83 -3.80
CA ALA A 126 -1.87 -15.15 -3.17
C ALA A 126 -2.92 -16.15 -2.67
N ILE A 127 -3.25 -17.17 -3.47
CA ILE A 127 -4.19 -18.25 -3.09
C ILE A 127 -3.68 -18.99 -1.85
N ASN A 128 -2.39 -19.34 -1.81
CA ASN A 128 -1.79 -20.01 -0.66
C ASN A 128 -1.85 -19.12 0.58
N PHE A 129 -1.53 -17.83 0.45
CA PHE A 129 -1.65 -16.87 1.54
C PHE A 129 -3.07 -16.78 2.11
N VAL A 130 -4.11 -16.76 1.26
CA VAL A 130 -5.51 -16.75 1.70
C VAL A 130 -5.87 -18.04 2.46
N LYS A 131 -5.45 -19.21 1.94
CA LYS A 131 -5.69 -20.50 2.60
C LYS A 131 -5.00 -20.59 3.97
N GLU A 132 -3.77 -20.11 4.07
CA GLU A 132 -3.01 -20.08 5.32
C GLU A 132 -3.56 -19.06 6.33
N SER A 133 -4.15 -17.96 5.85
CA SER A 133 -4.70 -16.90 6.71
C SER A 133 -6.04 -17.30 7.35
N ILE A 134 -6.77 -18.26 6.78
CA ILE A 134 -8.08 -18.71 7.28
C ILE A 134 -8.11 -20.25 7.37
N PRO A 135 -7.27 -20.88 8.20
CA PRO A 135 -7.12 -22.34 8.24
C PRO A 135 -8.38 -23.07 8.71
N GLN A 136 -9.33 -22.35 9.31
CA GLN A 136 -10.53 -22.90 9.93
C GLN A 136 -11.73 -22.96 8.97
N LYS A 137 -11.58 -22.43 7.75
CA LYS A 137 -12.59 -22.50 6.69
C LYS A 137 -12.05 -23.31 5.53
N HIS A 138 -12.85 -24.24 5.01
CA HIS A 138 -12.53 -24.93 3.78
C HIS A 138 -12.84 -23.99 2.61
N ILE A 139 -11.80 -23.37 2.04
CA ILE A 139 -11.93 -22.47 0.90
C ILE A 139 -11.41 -23.20 -0.35
N GLU A 140 -12.34 -23.58 -1.23
CA GLU A 140 -12.01 -24.09 -2.55
C GLU A 140 -11.85 -22.90 -3.52
N ILE A 141 -10.66 -22.77 -4.11
CA ILE A 141 -10.36 -21.74 -5.10
C ILE A 141 -10.00 -22.46 -6.40
N LYS A 142 -10.83 -22.27 -7.44
CA LYS A 142 -10.58 -22.79 -8.79
C LYS A 142 -10.00 -21.70 -9.67
N VAL A 143 -8.90 -22.02 -10.34
CA VAL A 143 -8.26 -21.13 -11.32
C VAL A 143 -8.44 -21.76 -12.69
N GLU A 144 -9.21 -21.11 -13.54
CA GLU A 144 -9.39 -21.51 -14.94
C GLU A 144 -8.51 -20.61 -15.80
N THR A 145 -7.58 -21.20 -16.55
CA THR A 145 -6.69 -20.48 -17.47
C THR A 145 -6.55 -21.27 -18.77
N VAL A 146 -6.54 -20.53 -19.88
CA VAL A 146 -6.33 -21.10 -21.23
C VAL A 146 -4.83 -21.34 -21.47
N GLU A 147 -3.96 -20.58 -20.81
CA GLU A 147 -2.51 -20.67 -20.97
C GLU A 147 -1.82 -21.26 -19.72
N LYS A 148 -0.78 -22.06 -19.95
CA LYS A 148 0.02 -22.68 -18.88
C LYS A 148 0.96 -21.71 -18.16
N GLN A 149 1.30 -20.58 -18.80
CA GLN A 149 2.11 -19.50 -18.25
C GLN A 149 1.65 -18.19 -18.85
N ILE A 150 1.46 -17.16 -18.02
CA ILE A 150 1.11 -15.81 -18.48
C ILE A 150 2.27 -14.90 -18.09
N ILE A 151 3.17 -14.65 -19.03
CA ILE A 151 4.37 -13.84 -18.80
C ILE A 151 4.04 -12.38 -19.10
N THR A 152 4.20 -11.52 -18.10
CA THR A 152 4.00 -10.07 -18.24
C THR A 152 5.18 -9.29 -17.69
N LYS A 153 5.32 -8.06 -18.18
CA LYS A 153 6.25 -7.08 -17.60
C LYS A 153 5.54 -6.37 -16.44
N THR A 154 5.86 -6.76 -15.22
CA THR A 154 5.23 -6.23 -14.00
C THR A 154 6.29 -5.90 -12.96
N ASN A 155 5.98 -4.96 -12.09
CA ASN A 155 6.79 -4.64 -10.92
C ASN A 155 6.29 -5.42 -9.69
N GLU A 156 7.01 -5.31 -8.59
CA GLU A 156 6.74 -6.06 -7.36
C GLU A 156 5.45 -5.62 -6.64
N LEU A 157 4.80 -4.52 -7.09
CA LEU A 157 3.53 -4.03 -6.52
C LEU A 157 2.36 -4.98 -6.71
N LEU A 158 2.36 -5.80 -7.76
CA LEU A 158 1.23 -6.69 -8.05
C LEU A 158 0.99 -7.70 -6.92
N ALA A 159 2.06 -8.25 -6.32
CA ALA A 159 1.95 -9.13 -5.15
C ALA A 159 1.42 -8.40 -3.91
N ILE A 160 1.72 -7.11 -3.78
CA ILE A 160 1.32 -6.30 -2.64
C ILE A 160 -0.17 -5.99 -2.74
N TYR A 161 -0.65 -5.55 -3.91
CA TYR A 161 -2.08 -5.31 -4.14
C TYR A 161 -2.93 -6.55 -3.85
N LEU A 162 -2.52 -7.73 -4.34
CA LEU A 162 -3.23 -9.01 -4.14
C LEU A 162 -3.29 -9.49 -2.68
N LYS A 163 -2.46 -8.92 -1.78
CA LYS A 163 -2.46 -9.26 -0.35
C LYS A 163 -3.24 -8.28 0.52
N ILE A 164 -3.55 -7.09 -0.01
CA ILE A 164 -4.18 -6.00 0.76
C ILE A 164 -5.68 -5.88 0.40
N SER A 165 -6.09 -6.30 -0.79
CA SER A 165 -7.49 -6.46 -1.20
C SER A 165 -8.12 -7.74 -0.65
#